data_AF-A0A0Q0F1V9-F1
#
_entry.id   AF-A0A0Q0F1V9-F1
#
_cell.length_a   1.000
_cell.length_b   1.000
_cell.length_c   1.000
_cell.angle_alpha   90.00
_cell.angle_beta   90.00
_cell.angle_gamma   90.00
#
_symmetry.space_group_name_H-M   'P 1'
#
loop_
_entity.id
_entity.type
_entity.pdbx_description
1 polymer ?
#
loop_
_entity_poly.entity_id
_entity_poly.type
_entity_poly.pdbx_seq_one_letter_code
_entity_poly.pdbx_strand_id
1 'polypeptide(L)'
;MNTFLSSLFAGVTSAALLTFSASTYAQWFESTGHAQIQNGDISSAKSAAIKDAITQALVFSGARVSSVQTLVDGVLTQDQLKISSHGEIQKIELVSEQRQNEQFAITLRLDVFAQTEQCPQSNFNKFVAVTQSQLVHREHALMGQIFDVNKAISKKLFSALQSTKMSALPVAYYNKAINVDNYFNQQHDYSNAQLEELSARSNAQYVLLSQITNLAPSDKLNNDYAFWQDETYQRSYAIEFMLFDGTTYEQLWQNSYHTQAVWPFEKTAIVDVNSDRFWQSPFGQSINDINQTASYDIQAAMACFPTKGKIMHMENNKLVINLGKDHGLKKGQLLTIAHHNYLTDAQGNTMPHTITTLNTLVVEQLYKQSAIAVSLNDNPLPGVQINDVVEIVSQDGK
;
A
#
# COMPACT_ATOMS: atom_id res chain seq x y z
N MET A 1 56.16 41.31 15.14
CA MET A 1 54.83 41.07 15.75
C MET A 1 53.77 40.60 14.74
N ASN A 2 54.00 40.67 13.42
CA ASN A 2 53.00 40.26 12.42
C ASN A 2 53.07 38.78 11.99
N THR A 3 54.16 38.05 12.27
CA THR A 3 54.32 36.63 11.91
C THR A 3 53.79 35.65 12.97
N PHE A 4 53.64 36.11 14.22
CA PHE A 4 53.05 35.30 15.30
C PHE A 4 51.51 35.36 15.31
N LEU A 5 50.91 36.44 14.81
CA LEU A 5 49.46 36.54 14.68
C LEU A 5 48.91 35.73 13.50
N SER A 6 49.66 35.57 12.40
CA SER A 6 49.21 34.78 11.25
C SER A 6 49.19 33.27 11.53
N SER A 7 50.13 32.76 12.33
CA SER A 7 50.15 31.34 12.73
C SER A 7 49.04 30.99 13.72
N LEU A 8 48.66 31.93 14.59
CA LEU A 8 47.52 31.80 15.49
C LEU A 8 46.17 31.78 14.75
N PHE A 9 46.00 32.61 13.73
CA PHE A 9 44.78 32.59 12.91
C PHE A 9 44.66 31.33 12.04
N ALA A 10 45.78 30.80 11.51
CA ALA A 10 45.80 29.54 10.75
C ALA A 10 45.48 28.30 11.61
N GLY A 11 45.93 28.30 12.88
CA GLY A 11 45.62 27.23 13.84
C GLY A 11 44.15 27.21 14.27
N VAL A 12 43.55 28.38 14.51
CA VAL A 12 42.13 28.50 14.91
C VAL A 12 41.18 28.16 13.77
N THR A 13 41.54 28.48 12.52
CA THR A 13 40.74 28.10 11.33
C THR A 13 40.80 26.61 11.03
N SER A 14 41.96 25.95 11.23
CA SER A 14 42.05 24.48 11.10
C SER A 14 41.31 23.73 12.21
N ALA A 15 41.27 24.28 13.44
CA ALA A 15 40.51 23.68 14.54
C ALA A 15 38.98 23.80 14.35
N ALA A 16 38.49 24.89 13.76
CA ALA A 16 37.07 25.11 13.48
C ALA A 16 36.52 24.21 12.35
N LEU A 17 37.37 23.80 11.40
CA LEU A 17 37.00 22.87 10.32
C LEU A 17 36.87 21.41 10.80
N LEU A 18 37.53 21.02 11.89
CA LEU A 18 37.44 19.67 12.46
C LEU A 18 36.21 19.45 13.35
N THR A 19 35.57 20.52 13.84
CA THR A 19 34.38 20.43 14.70
C THR A 19 33.06 20.38 13.93
N PHE A 20 33.07 20.61 12.61
CA PHE A 20 31.90 20.44 11.73
C PHE A 20 31.98 19.09 10.99
N SER A 21 32.09 17.99 11.74
CA SER A 21 31.78 16.68 11.18
C SER A 21 30.26 16.58 11.06
N ALA A 22 29.71 16.67 9.85
CA ALA A 22 28.32 16.27 9.63
C ALA A 22 28.22 14.80 10.03
N SER A 23 27.46 14.50 11.08
CA SER A 23 27.13 13.13 11.46
C SER A 23 26.40 12.48 10.28
N THR A 24 27.12 11.74 9.45
CA THR A 24 26.52 10.91 8.42
C THR A 24 25.87 9.73 9.13
N TYR A 25 24.56 9.81 9.36
CA TYR A 25 23.80 8.70 9.89
C TYR A 25 23.60 7.66 8.79
N ALA A 26 24.35 6.56 8.86
CA ALA A 26 23.98 5.35 8.13
C ALA A 26 22.75 4.75 8.83
N GLN A 27 21.60 4.78 8.16
CA GLN A 27 20.36 4.24 8.70
C GLN A 27 20.18 2.79 8.22
N TRP A 28 20.32 1.86 9.15
CA TRP A 28 20.02 0.46 8.92
C TRP A 28 18.52 0.21 9.09
N PHE A 29 17.92 -0.54 8.17
CA PHE A 29 16.54 -0.99 8.25
C PHE A 29 16.51 -2.46 8.64
N GLU A 30 15.77 -2.79 9.69
CA GLU A 30 15.55 -4.18 10.10
C GLU A 30 14.09 -4.56 9.84
N SER A 31 13.88 -5.68 9.15
CA SER A 31 12.56 -6.14 8.73
C SER A 31 12.46 -7.65 8.91
N THR A 32 11.26 -8.14 9.23
CA THR A 32 11.00 -9.57 9.38
C THR A 32 9.97 -10.02 8.38
N GLY A 33 10.36 -10.96 7.52
CA GLY A 33 9.49 -11.56 6.52
C GLY A 33 8.98 -12.92 6.96
N HIS A 34 7.82 -13.30 6.43
CA HIS A 34 7.12 -14.51 6.84
C HIS A 34 6.68 -15.37 5.66
N ALA A 35 6.77 -16.69 5.79
CA ALA A 35 6.23 -17.63 4.79
C ALA A 35 5.87 -18.98 5.41
N GLN A 36 4.85 -19.64 4.86
CA GLN A 36 4.44 -20.99 5.28
C GLN A 36 5.28 -22.08 4.58
N ILE A 37 5.54 -23.18 5.27
CA ILE A 37 6.23 -24.37 4.78
C ILE A 37 5.21 -25.29 4.14
N GLN A 38 5.25 -25.43 2.81
CA GLN A 38 4.32 -26.28 2.08
C GLN A 38 4.94 -27.64 1.78
N ASN A 39 4.24 -28.73 2.12
CA ASN A 39 4.67 -30.12 1.82
C ASN A 39 6.11 -30.45 2.26
N GLY A 40 6.63 -29.77 3.29
CA GLY A 40 8.02 -29.92 3.74
C GLY A 40 9.07 -29.20 2.88
N ASP A 41 8.67 -28.41 1.87
CA ASP A 41 9.57 -27.59 1.06
C ASP A 41 10.06 -26.36 1.84
N ILE A 42 11.15 -26.58 2.56
CA ILE A 42 11.84 -25.56 3.35
C ILE A 42 12.48 -24.51 2.46
N SER A 43 12.99 -24.89 1.29
CA SER A 43 13.77 -23.98 0.43
C SER A 43 12.88 -22.89 -0.16
N SER A 44 11.71 -23.28 -0.68
CA SER A 44 10.73 -22.34 -1.22
C SER A 44 10.20 -21.38 -0.13
N ALA A 45 9.88 -21.91 1.05
CA ALA A 45 9.41 -21.11 2.17
C ALA A 45 10.47 -20.09 2.65
N LYS A 46 11.75 -20.46 2.70
CA LYS A 46 12.84 -19.52 3.01
C LYS A 46 12.95 -18.41 1.97
N SER A 47 12.92 -18.77 0.68
CA SER A 47 12.97 -17.80 -0.43
C SER A 47 11.83 -16.79 -0.33
N ALA A 48 10.60 -17.27 -0.09
CA ALA A 48 9.43 -16.43 0.10
C ALA A 48 9.55 -15.50 1.33
N ALA A 49 10.03 -16.00 2.48
CA ALA A 49 10.22 -15.19 3.67
C ALA A 49 11.33 -14.13 3.50
N ILE A 50 12.42 -14.44 2.79
CA ILE A 50 13.47 -13.46 2.44
C ILE A 50 12.88 -12.37 1.52
N LYS A 51 12.13 -12.78 0.49
CA LYS A 51 11.47 -11.84 -0.44
C LYS A 51 10.55 -10.89 0.32
N ASP A 52 9.75 -11.42 1.23
CA ASP A 52 8.83 -10.65 2.08
C ASP A 52 9.59 -9.64 2.94
N ALA A 53 10.68 -10.04 3.61
CA ALA A 53 11.52 -9.15 4.42
C ALA A 53 12.13 -8.01 3.59
N ILE A 54 12.76 -8.33 2.45
CA ILE A 54 13.37 -7.32 1.57
C ILE A 54 12.31 -6.32 1.08
N THR A 55 11.14 -6.82 0.68
CA THR A 55 10.06 -5.96 0.18
C THR A 55 9.57 -5.00 1.26
N GLN A 56 9.35 -5.48 2.49
CA GLN A 56 8.98 -4.62 3.61
C GLN A 56 10.01 -3.50 3.86
N ALA A 57 11.30 -3.83 3.88
CA ALA A 57 12.36 -2.85 4.11
C ALA A 57 12.43 -1.79 2.99
N LEU A 58 12.24 -2.18 1.73
CA LEU A 58 12.26 -1.25 0.61
C LEU A 58 11.05 -0.32 0.62
N VAL A 59 9.85 -0.85 0.89
CA VAL A 59 8.65 -0.02 0.98
C VAL A 59 8.74 0.98 2.14
N PHE A 60 9.24 0.54 3.30
CA PHE A 60 9.42 1.43 4.46
C PHE A 60 10.49 2.50 4.22
N SER A 61 11.58 2.17 3.51
CA SER A 61 12.63 3.13 3.17
C SER A 61 12.26 4.06 2.01
N GLY A 62 11.15 3.82 1.32
CA GLY A 62 10.73 4.58 0.13
C GLY A 62 11.55 4.27 -1.12
N ALA A 63 12.34 3.19 -1.09
CA ALA A 63 13.17 2.72 -2.19
C ALA A 63 12.33 1.98 -3.26
N ARG A 64 12.70 2.10 -4.54
CA ARG A 64 12.01 1.49 -5.68
C ARG A 64 12.16 -0.04 -5.68
N VAL A 65 11.04 -0.72 -5.90
CA VAL A 65 10.92 -2.18 -5.95
C VAL A 65 11.08 -2.68 -7.39
N SER A 66 12.28 -2.58 -7.98
CA SER A 66 12.48 -3.07 -9.36
C SER A 66 13.10 -4.47 -9.45
N SER A 67 13.86 -4.93 -8.44
CA SER A 67 14.64 -6.17 -8.54
C SER A 67 14.78 -6.95 -7.23
N VAL A 68 13.67 -7.30 -6.57
CA VAL A 68 13.71 -8.11 -5.33
C VAL A 68 14.23 -9.54 -5.59
N GLN A 69 13.91 -10.14 -6.75
CA GLN A 69 14.25 -11.54 -7.04
C GLN A 69 15.77 -11.81 -7.06
N THR A 70 16.56 -10.92 -7.67
CA THR A 70 18.03 -11.04 -7.69
C THR A 70 18.64 -10.94 -6.30
N LEU A 71 18.00 -10.21 -5.38
CA LEU A 71 18.45 -10.08 -4.00
C LEU A 71 18.13 -11.34 -3.18
N VAL A 72 16.96 -11.95 -3.41
CA VAL A 72 16.55 -13.20 -2.77
C VAL A 72 17.55 -14.32 -3.09
N ASP A 73 17.89 -14.49 -4.37
CA ASP A 73 18.85 -15.51 -4.82
C ASP A 73 20.26 -15.26 -4.24
N GLY A 74 20.64 -13.99 -4.04
CA GLY A 74 21.88 -13.61 -3.37
C GLY A 74 21.91 -14.02 -1.89
N VAL A 75 20.87 -13.71 -1.12
CA VAL A 75 20.79 -14.07 0.31
C VAL A 75 20.77 -15.59 0.51
N LEU A 76 20.14 -16.35 -0.39
CA LEU A 76 20.08 -17.82 -0.30
C LEU A 76 21.42 -18.51 -0.58
N THR A 77 22.34 -17.88 -1.31
CA THR A 77 23.57 -18.52 -1.79
C THR A 77 24.83 -18.17 -1.01
N GLN A 78 24.86 -17.06 -0.24
CA GLN A 78 26.01 -16.67 0.59
C GLN A 78 25.60 -15.96 1.90
N ASP A 79 26.18 -16.39 3.03
CA ASP A 79 25.91 -15.86 4.39
C ASP A 79 26.36 -14.41 4.62
N GLN A 80 27.20 -13.84 3.74
CA GLN A 80 27.68 -12.45 3.85
C GLN A 80 27.87 -11.85 2.47
N LEU A 81 26.91 -11.05 2.01
CA LEU A 81 26.99 -10.39 0.71
C LEU A 81 27.08 -8.86 0.86
N LYS A 82 28.22 -8.32 0.40
CA LYS A 82 28.35 -6.91 -0.04
C LYS A 82 27.87 -6.84 -1.49
N ILE A 83 26.56 -6.82 -1.72
CA ILE A 83 26.00 -6.62 -3.05
C ILE A 83 25.84 -5.13 -3.28
N SER A 84 26.72 -4.54 -4.10
CA SER A 84 26.47 -3.24 -4.70
C SER A 84 25.49 -3.43 -5.88
N SER A 85 24.19 -3.50 -5.58
CA SER A 85 23.18 -3.40 -6.63
C SER A 85 23.09 -1.93 -7.06
N HIS A 86 23.00 -1.65 -8.37
CA HIS A 86 22.86 -0.30 -8.94
C HIS A 86 21.47 0.33 -8.66
N GLY A 87 20.98 0.20 -7.43
CA GLY A 87 19.65 0.62 -7.02
C GLY A 87 19.53 0.47 -5.52
N GLU A 88 19.86 1.55 -4.82
CA GLU A 88 19.42 1.90 -3.46
C GLU A 88 19.83 0.98 -2.30
N ILE A 89 20.26 -0.27 -2.48
CA ILE A 89 20.71 -1.18 -1.40
C ILE A 89 22.22 -1.47 -1.51
N GLN A 90 22.98 -1.21 -0.44
CA GLN A 90 24.42 -1.48 -0.37
C GLN A 90 24.77 -2.80 0.31
N LYS A 91 23.97 -3.24 1.29
CA LYS A 91 24.25 -4.44 2.07
C LYS A 91 22.97 -5.06 2.61
N ILE A 92 22.94 -6.40 2.67
CA ILE A 92 21.90 -7.19 3.34
C ILE A 92 22.59 -8.19 4.26
N GLU A 93 22.12 -8.28 5.50
CA GLU A 93 22.60 -9.23 6.51
C GLU A 93 21.41 -10.05 7.04
N LEU A 94 21.56 -11.38 7.08
CA LEU A 94 20.63 -12.26 7.78
C LEU A 94 20.90 -12.16 9.29
N VAL A 95 19.95 -11.56 10.03
CA VAL A 95 20.08 -11.38 11.49
C VAL A 95 19.59 -12.61 12.23
N SER A 96 18.44 -13.14 11.81
CA SER A 96 17.90 -14.36 12.40
C SER A 96 17.02 -15.13 11.44
N GLU A 97 17.07 -16.46 11.56
CA GLU A 97 16.12 -17.39 10.96
C GLU A 97 15.45 -18.16 12.09
N GLN A 98 14.13 -18.06 12.18
CA GLN A 98 13.34 -18.81 13.13
C GLN A 98 12.26 -19.61 12.41
N ARG A 99 12.12 -20.88 12.81
CA ARG A 99 11.00 -21.73 12.40
C ARG A 99 10.04 -21.87 13.58
N GLN A 100 8.82 -21.39 13.39
CA GLN A 100 7.73 -21.58 14.35
C GLN A 100 6.63 -22.38 13.65
N ASN A 101 6.40 -23.63 14.09
CA ASN A 101 5.46 -24.57 13.50
C ASN A 101 5.72 -24.81 11.99
N GLU A 102 4.74 -24.48 11.14
CA GLU A 102 4.79 -24.53 9.68
C GLU A 102 5.10 -23.16 9.06
N GLN A 103 5.69 -22.22 9.82
CA GLN A 103 6.03 -20.88 9.34
C GLN A 103 7.51 -20.56 9.57
N PHE A 104 8.14 -19.99 8.56
CA PHE A 104 9.43 -19.31 8.67
C PHE A 104 9.22 -17.83 9.00
N ALA A 105 10.04 -17.32 9.92
CA ALA A 105 10.23 -15.91 10.19
C ALA A 105 11.72 -15.59 9.96
N ILE A 106 12.01 -14.75 8.98
CA ILE A 106 13.37 -14.38 8.60
C ILE A 106 13.55 -12.89 8.83
N THR A 107 14.49 -12.52 9.69
CA THR A 107 14.82 -11.13 9.98
C THR A 107 16.07 -10.73 9.22
N LEU A 108 15.95 -9.70 8.39
CA LEU A 108 17.03 -9.14 7.59
C LEU A 108 17.33 -7.71 8.04
N ARG A 109 18.61 -7.35 7.98
CA ARG A 109 19.12 -6.00 8.16
C ARG A 109 19.68 -5.49 6.84
N LEU A 110 19.18 -4.35 6.38
CA LEU A 110 19.51 -3.77 5.08
C LEU A 110 20.10 -2.36 5.26
N ASP A 111 21.15 -2.07 4.49
CA ASP A 111 21.70 -0.73 4.30
C ASP A 111 21.12 -0.14 3.02
N VAL A 112 20.17 0.78 3.16
CA VAL A 112 19.41 1.37 2.04
C VAL A 112 19.69 2.86 1.94
N PHE A 113 20.26 3.28 0.81
CA PHE A 113 20.38 4.68 0.40
C PHE A 113 19.19 5.02 -0.50
N ALA A 114 18.10 5.50 0.10
CA ALA A 114 17.01 6.10 -0.66
C ALA A 114 17.54 7.33 -1.40
N GLN A 115 17.49 7.34 -2.74
CA GLN A 115 17.79 8.53 -3.51
C GLN A 115 16.68 9.55 -3.28
N THR A 116 16.83 10.42 -2.27
CA THR A 116 16.24 11.78 -2.07
C THR A 116 14.82 12.10 -2.59
N GLU A 117 13.97 11.15 -2.92
CA GLU A 117 12.51 11.31 -2.98
C GLU A 117 11.96 10.88 -1.63
N GLN A 118 12.36 11.60 -0.58
CA GLN A 118 11.73 11.45 0.73
C GLN A 118 10.28 11.89 0.58
N CYS A 119 9.36 10.93 0.46
CA CYS A 119 7.94 11.22 0.41
C CYS A 119 7.51 11.77 1.78
N PRO A 120 7.31 13.11 1.94
CA PRO A 120 7.16 13.73 3.26
C PRO A 120 5.87 13.27 3.95
N GLN A 121 4.92 12.81 3.14
CA GLN A 121 3.62 12.31 3.53
C GLN A 121 3.67 10.85 4.02
N SER A 122 4.79 10.12 3.90
CA SER A 122 4.94 8.73 4.35
C SER A 122 4.66 8.54 5.85
N ASN A 123 4.88 9.57 6.67
CA ASN A 123 4.62 9.55 8.10
C ASN A 123 3.13 9.60 8.48
N PHE A 124 2.25 9.84 7.51
CA PHE A 124 0.80 9.88 7.72
C PHE A 124 0.15 8.66 7.10
N ASN A 125 -0.83 8.12 7.84
CA ASN A 125 -1.57 6.97 7.39
C ASN A 125 -2.77 7.42 6.56
N LYS A 126 -2.98 6.75 5.44
CA LYS A 126 -4.08 6.99 4.51
C LYS A 126 -5.06 5.84 4.56
N PHE A 127 -6.33 6.14 4.77
CA PHE A 127 -7.36 5.11 4.79
C PHE A 127 -7.76 4.73 3.37
N VAL A 128 -7.81 3.43 3.10
CA VAL A 128 -8.21 2.85 1.81
C VAL A 128 -9.42 1.98 1.99
N ALA A 129 -10.53 2.32 1.35
CA ALA A 129 -11.68 1.43 1.27
C ALA A 129 -11.36 0.23 0.37
N VAL A 130 -11.20 -0.95 0.96
CA VAL A 130 -11.04 -2.21 0.22
C VAL A 130 -12.42 -2.75 -0.10
N THR A 131 -12.84 -2.61 -1.36
CA THR A 131 -14.17 -3.05 -1.81
C THR A 131 -14.19 -4.52 -2.18
N GLN A 132 -15.39 -5.06 -2.41
CA GLN A 132 -15.55 -6.42 -2.91
C GLN A 132 -15.11 -6.47 -4.37
N SER A 133 -14.29 -7.44 -4.72
CA SER A 133 -13.88 -7.69 -6.10
C SER A 133 -15.09 -8.17 -6.91
N GLN A 134 -15.22 -7.71 -8.15
CA GLN A 134 -16.23 -8.26 -9.06
C GLN A 134 -15.66 -9.49 -9.76
N LEU A 135 -16.46 -10.55 -9.91
CA LEU A 135 -16.09 -11.67 -10.78
C LEU A 135 -16.67 -11.42 -12.17
N VAL A 136 -15.82 -11.16 -13.17
CA VAL A 136 -16.24 -10.83 -14.53
C VAL A 136 -16.99 -12.01 -15.16
N HIS A 137 -16.39 -13.20 -15.07
CA HIS A 137 -16.91 -14.44 -15.63
C HIS A 137 -17.39 -15.37 -14.53
N ARG A 138 -18.68 -15.30 -14.16
CA ARG A 138 -19.24 -16.13 -13.07
C ARG A 138 -19.18 -17.62 -13.37
N GLU A 139 -19.21 -18.00 -14.64
CA GLU A 139 -19.03 -19.36 -15.15
C GLU A 139 -17.68 -19.97 -14.74
N HIS A 140 -16.65 -19.15 -14.54
CA HIS A 140 -15.34 -19.63 -14.07
C HIS A 140 -15.41 -20.17 -12.63
N ALA A 141 -16.44 -19.85 -11.84
CA ALA A 141 -16.59 -20.35 -10.47
C ALA A 141 -17.37 -21.68 -10.37
N LEU A 142 -17.85 -22.25 -11.49
CA LEU A 142 -18.63 -23.49 -11.49
C LEU A 142 -17.85 -24.67 -10.90
N MET A 143 -16.60 -24.87 -11.33
CA MET A 143 -15.73 -25.89 -10.75
C MET A 143 -15.40 -25.53 -9.30
N GLY A 144 -15.79 -26.40 -8.36
CA GLY A 144 -15.67 -26.13 -6.93
C GLY A 144 -16.85 -25.35 -6.31
N GLN A 145 -17.80 -24.85 -7.12
CA GLN A 145 -18.88 -23.95 -6.72
C GLN A 145 -18.41 -22.73 -5.90
N ILE A 146 -17.28 -22.14 -6.29
CA ILE A 146 -16.60 -21.09 -5.53
C ILE A 146 -17.14 -19.68 -5.80
N PHE A 147 -18.46 -19.51 -5.84
CA PHE A 147 -19.09 -18.23 -6.22
C PHE A 147 -18.80 -17.06 -5.28
N ASP A 148 -18.49 -17.34 -4.02
CA ASP A 148 -18.14 -16.34 -3.00
C ASP A 148 -16.64 -16.02 -2.95
N VAL A 149 -15.84 -16.59 -3.87
CA VAL A 149 -14.39 -16.42 -3.89
C VAL A 149 -13.98 -14.96 -4.00
N ASN A 150 -14.76 -14.15 -4.71
CA ASN A 150 -14.49 -12.72 -4.89
C ASN A 150 -14.53 -11.97 -3.56
N LYS A 151 -15.50 -12.26 -2.70
CA LYS A 151 -15.56 -11.70 -1.33
C LYS A 151 -14.43 -12.21 -0.46
N ALA A 152 -14.15 -13.52 -0.53
CA ALA A 152 -13.10 -14.14 0.27
C ALA A 152 -11.70 -13.57 -0.06
N ILE A 153 -11.41 -13.35 -1.35
CA ILE A 153 -10.19 -12.70 -1.85
C ILE A 153 -10.09 -11.27 -1.30
N SER A 154 -11.12 -10.44 -1.43
CA SER A 154 -11.07 -9.06 -0.93
C SER A 154 -10.86 -9.00 0.59
N LYS A 155 -11.44 -9.94 1.34
CA LYS A 155 -11.19 -10.07 2.79
C LYS A 155 -9.74 -10.45 3.10
N LYS A 156 -9.11 -11.33 2.30
CA LYS A 156 -7.70 -11.68 2.45
C LYS A 156 -6.79 -10.51 2.10
N LEU A 157 -7.07 -9.76 1.03
CA LEU A 157 -6.34 -8.53 0.69
C LEU A 157 -6.45 -7.48 1.81
N PHE A 158 -7.65 -7.26 2.35
CA PHE A 158 -7.85 -6.40 3.52
C PHE A 158 -6.96 -6.83 4.69
N SER A 159 -6.90 -8.14 4.95
CA SER A 159 -6.08 -8.68 6.04
C SER A 159 -4.58 -8.49 5.78
N ALA A 160 -4.13 -8.69 4.54
CA ALA A 160 -2.74 -8.46 4.12
C ALA A 160 -2.32 -6.99 4.26
N LEU A 161 -3.16 -6.05 3.84
CA LEU A 161 -2.93 -4.62 4.07
C LEU A 161 -2.89 -4.28 5.56
N GLN A 162 -3.75 -4.92 6.36
CA GLN A 162 -3.84 -4.66 7.80
C GLN A 162 -2.66 -5.24 8.58
N SER A 163 -2.04 -6.34 8.13
CA SER A 163 -0.84 -6.90 8.76
C SER A 163 0.41 -6.07 8.49
N THR A 164 0.50 -5.46 7.29
CA THR A 164 1.69 -4.72 6.86
C THR A 164 1.85 -3.38 7.58
N LYS A 165 0.76 -2.70 7.98
CA LYS A 165 0.72 -1.45 8.78
C LYS A 165 1.78 -0.40 8.41
N MET A 166 1.81 0.00 7.14
CA MET A 166 2.64 1.12 6.65
C MET A 166 1.74 2.32 6.30
N SER A 167 1.94 2.95 5.14
CA SER A 167 1.25 4.17 4.69
C SER A 167 -0.26 4.01 4.43
N ALA A 168 -0.70 2.80 4.06
CA ALA A 168 -2.09 2.48 3.72
C ALA A 168 -2.74 1.68 4.86
N LEU A 169 -3.79 2.23 5.47
CA LEU A 169 -4.61 1.53 6.45
C LEU A 169 -5.93 1.12 5.80
N PRO A 170 -6.24 -0.18 5.72
CA PRO A 170 -7.43 -0.62 5.02
C PRO A 170 -8.69 -0.39 5.88
N VAL A 171 -9.76 0.04 5.22
CA VAL A 171 -11.12 0.09 5.74
C VAL A 171 -11.95 -0.95 5.01
N ALA A 172 -12.63 -1.81 5.76
CA ALA A 172 -13.41 -2.89 5.18
C ALA A 172 -14.66 -2.36 4.48
N TYR A 173 -14.74 -2.55 3.16
CA TYR A 173 -15.95 -2.29 2.37
C TYR A 173 -16.30 -3.47 1.43
N TYR A 174 -15.76 -4.66 1.71
CA TYR A 174 -15.93 -5.87 0.89
C TYR A 174 -17.19 -6.69 1.20
N ASN A 175 -18.07 -6.21 2.08
CA ASN A 175 -19.34 -6.88 2.40
C ASN A 175 -20.50 -6.50 1.49
N LYS A 176 -20.30 -5.53 0.59
CA LYS A 176 -21.28 -5.08 -0.39
C LYS A 176 -20.69 -5.27 -1.78
N ALA A 177 -21.45 -5.94 -2.65
CA ALA A 177 -21.10 -6.05 -4.05
C ALA A 177 -21.22 -4.68 -4.72
N ILE A 178 -20.29 -4.40 -5.63
CA ILE A 178 -20.20 -3.15 -6.38
C ILE A 178 -20.02 -3.54 -7.84
N ASN A 179 -20.81 -2.96 -8.74
CA ASN A 179 -20.52 -3.07 -10.17
C ASN A 179 -19.36 -2.11 -10.49
N VAL A 180 -18.30 -2.65 -11.07
CA VAL A 180 -17.09 -1.91 -11.44
C VAL A 180 -16.82 -1.95 -12.94
N ASP A 181 -17.73 -2.45 -13.77
CA ASP A 181 -17.50 -2.69 -15.20
C ASP A 181 -17.04 -1.41 -15.93
N ASN A 182 -17.66 -0.27 -15.62
CA ASN A 182 -17.33 1.00 -16.26
C ASN A 182 -15.97 1.58 -15.81
N TYR A 183 -15.42 1.11 -14.70
CA TYR A 183 -14.11 1.56 -14.21
C TYR A 183 -12.95 0.87 -14.93
N PHE A 184 -13.17 -0.34 -15.46
CA PHE A 184 -12.13 -1.12 -16.14
C PHE A 184 -12.32 -1.17 -17.67
N ASN A 185 -13.18 -0.31 -18.23
CA ASN A 185 -13.33 -0.19 -19.67
C ASN A 185 -12.36 0.85 -20.27
N GLN A 186 -12.25 0.88 -21.60
CA GLN A 186 -11.33 1.80 -22.30
C GLN A 186 -11.89 3.22 -22.42
N GLN A 187 -13.19 3.38 -22.23
CA GLN A 187 -13.95 4.61 -22.42
C GLN A 187 -13.86 5.55 -21.21
N HIS A 188 -13.45 5.04 -20.03
CA HIS A 188 -13.33 5.78 -18.78
C HIS A 188 -14.62 6.53 -18.41
N ASP A 189 -15.79 5.94 -18.68
CA ASP A 189 -17.12 6.53 -18.44
C ASP A 189 -17.67 6.21 -17.04
N TYR A 190 -16.78 6.01 -16.07
CA TYR A 190 -17.15 5.66 -14.70
C TYR A 190 -17.81 6.81 -13.94
N SER A 191 -18.63 6.47 -12.93
CA SER A 191 -19.39 7.44 -12.16
C SER A 191 -18.61 7.97 -10.96
N ASN A 192 -18.36 9.28 -10.95
CA ASN A 192 -17.82 9.99 -9.78
C ASN A 192 -18.75 9.90 -8.56
N ALA A 193 -20.08 9.84 -8.77
CA ALA A 193 -21.06 9.76 -7.69
C ALA A 193 -20.94 8.45 -6.89
N GLN A 194 -20.59 7.34 -7.57
CA GLN A 194 -20.36 6.07 -6.90
C GLN A 194 -19.05 6.09 -6.09
N LEU A 195 -17.98 6.73 -6.58
CA LEU A 195 -16.75 6.93 -5.82
C LEU A 195 -16.98 7.84 -4.60
N GLU A 196 -17.79 8.89 -4.75
CA GLU A 196 -18.22 9.77 -3.66
C GLU A 196 -18.98 9.00 -2.57
N GLU A 197 -19.95 8.17 -2.95
CA GLU A 197 -20.69 7.36 -1.99
C GLU A 197 -19.77 6.40 -1.24
N LEU A 198 -18.83 5.76 -1.94
CA LEU A 198 -17.88 4.82 -1.34
C LEU A 198 -16.94 5.53 -0.36
N SER A 199 -16.36 6.66 -0.73
CA SER A 199 -15.46 7.42 0.16
C SER A 199 -16.22 7.98 1.36
N ALA A 200 -17.43 8.51 1.17
CA ALA A 200 -18.26 9.05 2.25
C ALA A 200 -18.72 7.97 3.24
N ARG A 201 -19.21 6.82 2.76
CA ARG A 201 -19.70 5.73 3.64
C ARG A 201 -18.59 4.98 4.35
N SER A 202 -17.44 4.83 3.72
CA SER A 202 -16.26 4.19 4.33
C SER A 202 -15.47 5.14 5.22
N ASN A 203 -15.66 6.46 5.06
CA ASN A 203 -14.81 7.48 5.65
C ASN A 203 -13.31 7.27 5.31
N ALA A 204 -13.03 6.74 4.12
CA ALA A 204 -11.68 6.52 3.61
C ALA A 204 -11.29 7.63 2.64
N GLN A 205 -10.01 7.99 2.63
CA GLN A 205 -9.46 8.98 1.70
C GLN A 205 -9.30 8.43 0.29
N TYR A 206 -9.18 7.11 0.16
CA TYR A 206 -8.96 6.42 -1.11
C TYR A 206 -9.91 5.25 -1.26
N VAL A 207 -10.25 4.90 -2.50
CA VAL A 207 -11.13 3.78 -2.82
C VAL A 207 -10.36 2.82 -3.73
N LEU A 208 -10.24 1.56 -3.31
CA LEU A 208 -9.62 0.49 -4.08
C LEU A 208 -10.71 -0.39 -4.69
N LEU A 209 -10.86 -0.31 -6.02
CA LEU A 209 -11.74 -1.16 -6.80
C LEU A 209 -10.96 -2.33 -7.41
N SER A 210 -11.65 -3.44 -7.67
CA SER A 210 -11.02 -4.61 -8.29
C SER A 210 -11.99 -5.49 -9.06
N GLN A 211 -11.45 -6.15 -10.09
CA GLN A 211 -12.15 -7.17 -10.85
C GLN A 211 -11.27 -8.41 -11.06
N ILE A 212 -11.86 -9.58 -10.91
CA ILE A 212 -11.26 -10.87 -11.19
C ILE A 212 -11.60 -11.22 -12.63
N THR A 213 -10.61 -11.09 -13.52
CA THR A 213 -10.75 -11.26 -14.97
C THR A 213 -10.64 -12.72 -15.39
N ASN A 214 -9.91 -13.56 -14.63
CA ASN A 214 -9.77 -14.98 -14.95
C ASN A 214 -9.76 -15.85 -13.68
N LEU A 215 -10.61 -16.87 -13.66
CA LEU A 215 -10.63 -17.95 -12.66
C LEU A 215 -10.81 -19.33 -13.32
N ALA A 216 -10.61 -19.41 -14.63
CA ALA A 216 -10.89 -20.58 -15.42
C ALA A 216 -9.95 -21.74 -15.00
N PRO A 217 -10.46 -22.98 -15.00
CA PRO A 217 -9.60 -24.15 -15.05
C PRO A 217 -8.66 -24.03 -16.26
N SER A 218 -7.39 -24.34 -16.04
CA SER A 218 -6.35 -24.42 -17.06
C SER A 218 -6.18 -25.89 -17.49
N ASP A 219 -5.13 -26.16 -18.28
CA ASP A 219 -4.84 -27.46 -18.87
C ASP A 219 -4.73 -28.59 -17.84
N LYS A 220 -5.13 -29.79 -18.26
CA LYS A 220 -4.91 -31.04 -17.52
C LYS A 220 -3.41 -31.34 -17.50
N LEU A 221 -2.84 -31.50 -16.31
CA LEU A 221 -1.40 -31.76 -16.16
C LEU A 221 -1.03 -33.24 -16.39
N ASN A 222 -1.99 -34.16 -16.23
CA ASN A 222 -1.75 -35.58 -16.45
C ASN A 222 -2.01 -35.95 -17.92
N ASN A 223 -1.20 -36.86 -18.45
CA ASN A 223 -1.38 -37.44 -19.78
C ASN A 223 -2.74 -38.17 -19.88
N ASP A 224 -3.44 -38.04 -21.01
CA ASP A 224 -4.71 -38.73 -21.29
C ASP A 224 -4.61 -40.26 -21.19
N TYR A 225 -3.42 -40.82 -21.41
CA TYR A 225 -3.18 -42.25 -21.26
C TYR A 225 -2.94 -42.71 -19.81
N ALA A 226 -2.77 -41.78 -18.86
CA ALA A 226 -2.57 -42.08 -17.44
C ALA A 226 -3.89 -42.19 -16.68
N PHE A 227 -4.81 -43.04 -17.15
CA PHE A 227 -6.15 -43.24 -16.57
C PHE A 227 -6.15 -43.76 -15.13
N TRP A 228 -5.00 -44.25 -14.64
CA TRP A 228 -4.80 -44.74 -13.28
C TRP A 228 -4.33 -43.66 -12.30
N GLN A 229 -4.09 -42.42 -12.75
CA GLN A 229 -3.70 -41.29 -11.90
C GLN A 229 -4.86 -40.30 -11.76
N ASP A 230 -5.09 -39.81 -10.55
CA ASP A 230 -6.07 -38.76 -10.29
C ASP A 230 -5.76 -37.52 -11.13
N GLU A 231 -6.78 -37.00 -11.80
CA GLU A 231 -6.60 -35.88 -12.73
C GLU A 231 -6.14 -34.61 -12.00
N THR A 232 -4.90 -34.17 -12.26
CA THR A 232 -4.37 -32.92 -11.73
C THR A 232 -4.67 -31.76 -12.69
N TYR A 233 -5.30 -30.71 -12.18
CA TYR A 233 -5.62 -29.51 -12.95
C TYR A 233 -4.82 -28.32 -12.45
N GLN A 234 -4.42 -27.44 -13.37
CA GLN A 234 -4.10 -26.07 -13.00
C GLN A 234 -5.36 -25.22 -13.05
N ARG A 235 -5.37 -24.13 -12.27
CA ARG A 235 -6.39 -23.10 -12.35
C ARG A 235 -5.70 -21.75 -12.45
N SER A 236 -6.20 -20.92 -13.37
CA SER A 236 -5.72 -19.56 -13.53
C SER A 236 -6.37 -18.64 -12.50
N TYR A 237 -5.64 -17.63 -12.06
CA TYR A 237 -6.17 -16.52 -11.29
C TYR A 237 -5.58 -15.23 -11.85
N ALA A 238 -6.44 -14.34 -12.33
CA ALA A 238 -6.06 -13.00 -12.75
C ALA A 238 -6.99 -11.96 -12.12
N ILE A 239 -6.40 -10.90 -11.59
CA ILE A 239 -7.11 -9.81 -10.91
C ILE A 239 -6.49 -8.48 -11.30
N GLU A 240 -7.35 -7.49 -11.48
CA GLU A 240 -6.97 -6.10 -11.75
C GLU A 240 -7.45 -5.22 -10.61
N PHE A 241 -6.61 -4.26 -10.23
CA PHE A 241 -6.88 -3.28 -9.20
C PHE A 241 -6.78 -1.87 -9.75
N MET A 242 -7.62 -0.98 -9.22
CA MET A 242 -7.59 0.44 -9.53
C MET A 242 -7.84 1.25 -8.26
N LEU A 243 -6.98 2.22 -8.00
CA LEU A 243 -7.02 3.07 -6.80
C LEU A 243 -7.43 4.49 -7.19
N PHE A 244 -8.40 5.04 -6.48
CA PHE A 244 -8.95 6.37 -6.71
C PHE A 244 -8.77 7.29 -5.50
N ASP A 245 -8.56 8.58 -5.77
CA ASP A 245 -8.69 9.64 -4.76
C ASP A 245 -10.18 9.81 -4.39
N GLY A 246 -10.53 9.68 -3.11
CA GLY A 246 -11.90 9.78 -2.62
C GLY A 246 -12.48 11.20 -2.62
N THR A 247 -11.68 12.19 -3.07
CA THR A 247 -12.02 13.61 -3.13
C THR A 247 -12.02 14.12 -4.56
N THR A 248 -10.95 13.90 -5.32
CA THR A 248 -10.88 14.34 -6.73
C THR A 248 -11.49 13.33 -7.70
N TYR A 249 -11.65 12.08 -7.26
CA TYR A 249 -12.10 10.93 -8.07
C TYR A 249 -11.15 10.56 -9.21
N GLU A 250 -9.91 11.05 -9.17
CA GLU A 250 -8.88 10.71 -10.12
C GLU A 250 -8.36 9.29 -9.86
N GLN A 251 -8.11 8.56 -10.94
CA GLN A 251 -7.38 7.30 -10.90
C GLN A 251 -5.91 7.59 -10.63
N LEU A 252 -5.38 7.08 -9.51
CA LEU A 252 -4.01 7.30 -9.07
C LEU A 252 -3.07 6.16 -9.40
N TRP A 253 -3.60 4.93 -9.42
CA TRP A 253 -2.82 3.73 -9.62
C TRP A 253 -3.67 2.60 -10.19
N GLN A 254 -3.06 1.79 -11.05
CA GLN A 254 -3.67 0.59 -11.61
C GLN A 254 -2.59 -0.46 -11.80
N ASN A 255 -2.91 -1.72 -11.46
CA ASN A 255 -2.03 -2.84 -11.77
C ASN A 255 -2.84 -4.12 -11.97
N SER A 256 -2.25 -5.08 -12.68
CA SER A 256 -2.83 -6.40 -12.91
C SER A 256 -1.88 -7.49 -12.45
N TYR A 257 -2.46 -8.55 -11.91
CA TYR A 257 -1.74 -9.68 -11.38
C TYR A 257 -2.30 -10.95 -11.99
N HIS A 258 -1.42 -11.90 -12.27
CA HIS A 258 -1.81 -13.21 -12.75
C HIS A 258 -0.94 -14.29 -12.11
N THR A 259 -1.54 -15.44 -11.87
CA THR A 259 -0.84 -16.65 -11.45
C THR A 259 -1.62 -17.88 -11.90
N GLN A 260 -0.94 -19.03 -11.86
CA GLN A 260 -1.54 -20.34 -12.07
C GLN A 260 -1.03 -21.27 -10.99
N ALA A 261 -1.92 -22.10 -10.45
CA ALA A 261 -1.54 -23.09 -9.45
C ALA A 261 -2.38 -24.35 -9.57
N VAL A 262 -1.87 -25.44 -9.00
CA VAL A 262 -2.58 -26.72 -8.94
C VAL A 262 -3.86 -26.57 -8.13
N TRP A 263 -4.96 -27.05 -8.71
CA TRP A 263 -6.24 -27.18 -8.03
C TRP A 263 -6.33 -28.59 -7.41
N PRO A 264 -6.24 -28.72 -6.07
CA PRO A 264 -6.10 -30.04 -5.44
C PRO A 264 -7.44 -30.70 -5.10
N PHE A 265 -8.57 -30.14 -5.55
CA PHE A 265 -9.89 -30.67 -5.26
C PHE A 265 -10.46 -31.40 -6.47
N GLU A 266 -11.19 -32.49 -6.25
CA GLU A 266 -11.91 -33.19 -7.30
C GLU A 266 -12.87 -32.23 -8.05
N LYS A 267 -13.11 -32.50 -9.34
CA LYS A 267 -14.02 -31.70 -10.18
C LYS A 267 -15.44 -31.56 -9.60
N THR A 268 -15.91 -32.61 -8.92
CA THR A 268 -17.25 -32.71 -8.32
C THR A 268 -17.30 -32.15 -6.90
N ALA A 269 -16.16 -31.80 -6.30
CA ALA A 269 -16.11 -31.28 -4.95
C ALA A 269 -16.79 -29.91 -4.86
N ILE A 270 -17.51 -29.69 -3.76
CA ILE A 270 -17.97 -28.36 -3.34
C ILE A 270 -16.95 -27.83 -2.34
N VAL A 271 -16.35 -26.68 -2.64
CA VAL A 271 -15.23 -26.12 -1.88
C VAL A 271 -15.68 -24.86 -1.15
N ASP A 272 -15.54 -24.87 0.18
CA ASP A 272 -15.77 -23.67 0.99
C ASP A 272 -14.54 -22.75 0.94
N VAL A 273 -14.67 -21.63 0.21
CA VAL A 273 -13.63 -20.60 0.07
C VAL A 273 -13.35 -19.82 1.35
N ASN A 274 -14.15 -19.98 2.41
CA ASN A 274 -13.89 -19.38 3.71
C ASN A 274 -13.11 -20.33 4.64
N SER A 275 -12.94 -21.59 4.26
CA SER A 275 -12.26 -22.60 5.08
C SER A 275 -10.73 -22.51 4.99
N ASP A 276 -10.05 -22.90 6.06
CA ASP A 276 -8.58 -23.01 6.06
C ASP A 276 -8.10 -24.05 5.03
N ARG A 277 -8.88 -25.11 4.79
CA ARG A 277 -8.58 -26.12 3.76
C ARG A 277 -8.42 -25.50 2.37
N PHE A 278 -9.25 -24.52 2.01
CA PHE A 278 -9.09 -23.79 0.75
C PHE A 278 -7.82 -22.94 0.78
N TRP A 279 -7.60 -22.15 1.83
CA TRP A 279 -6.48 -21.21 1.88
C TRP A 279 -5.12 -21.88 2.07
N GLN A 280 -5.06 -23.09 2.61
CA GLN A 280 -3.84 -23.90 2.71
C GLN A 280 -3.54 -24.70 1.43
N SER A 281 -4.49 -24.76 0.48
CA SER A 281 -4.25 -25.41 -0.82
C SER A 281 -3.22 -24.65 -1.66
N PRO A 282 -2.54 -25.31 -2.63
CA PRO A 282 -1.62 -24.62 -3.55
C PRO A 282 -2.27 -23.43 -4.27
N PHE A 283 -3.54 -23.55 -4.67
CA PHE A 283 -4.29 -22.46 -5.29
C PHE A 283 -4.65 -21.33 -4.32
N GLY A 284 -5.06 -21.65 -3.09
CA GLY A 284 -5.31 -20.64 -2.06
C GLY A 284 -4.05 -19.86 -1.67
N GLN A 285 -2.90 -20.54 -1.63
CA GLN A 285 -1.59 -19.93 -1.36
C GLN A 285 -1.14 -19.03 -2.50
N SER A 286 -1.29 -19.43 -3.76
CA SER A 286 -0.93 -18.55 -4.89
C SER A 286 -1.75 -17.25 -4.91
N ILE A 287 -3.02 -17.31 -4.49
CA ILE A 287 -3.85 -16.11 -4.28
C ILE A 287 -3.32 -15.26 -3.11
N ASN A 288 -2.89 -15.88 -2.01
CA ASN A 288 -2.29 -15.14 -0.89
C ASN A 288 -1.00 -14.43 -1.31
N ASP A 289 -0.17 -15.05 -2.14
CA ASP A 289 1.07 -14.43 -2.65
C ASP A 289 0.77 -13.19 -3.51
N ILE A 290 -0.27 -13.26 -4.36
CA ILE A 290 -0.75 -12.11 -5.11
C ILE A 290 -1.30 -11.02 -4.18
N ASN A 291 -2.11 -11.37 -3.18
CA ASN A 291 -2.64 -10.40 -2.21
C ASN A 291 -1.52 -9.71 -1.41
N GLN A 292 -0.47 -10.45 -1.05
CA GLN A 292 0.69 -9.90 -0.36
C GLN A 292 1.50 -8.96 -1.26
N THR A 293 1.74 -9.37 -2.51
CA THR A 293 2.42 -8.52 -3.51
C THR A 293 1.63 -7.23 -3.77
N ALA A 294 0.31 -7.35 -4.01
CA ALA A 294 -0.56 -6.20 -4.20
C ALA A 294 -0.61 -5.29 -2.96
N SER A 295 -0.60 -5.86 -1.74
CA SER A 295 -0.48 -5.10 -0.51
C SER A 295 0.79 -4.23 -0.52
N TYR A 296 1.95 -4.79 -0.88
CA TYR A 296 3.19 -4.02 -0.96
C TYR A 296 3.17 -2.94 -2.03
N ASP A 297 2.68 -3.24 -3.22
CA ASP A 297 2.60 -2.27 -4.31
C ASP A 297 1.69 -1.09 -3.95
N ILE A 298 0.55 -1.36 -3.29
CA ILE A 298 -0.36 -0.32 -2.79
C ILE A 298 0.32 0.50 -1.70
N GLN A 299 0.99 -0.14 -0.74
CA GLN A 299 1.71 0.55 0.34
C GLN A 299 2.79 1.49 -0.22
N ALA A 300 3.53 1.04 -1.23
CA ALA A 300 4.56 1.82 -1.92
C ALA A 300 3.95 3.00 -2.67
N ALA A 301 2.91 2.78 -3.48
CA ALA A 301 2.23 3.85 -4.22
C ALA A 301 1.68 4.93 -3.27
N MET A 302 1.10 4.52 -2.15
CA MET A 302 0.48 5.42 -1.18
C MET A 302 1.45 6.16 -0.26
N ALA A 303 2.71 5.75 -0.19
CA ALA A 303 3.72 6.46 0.59
C ALA A 303 3.86 7.92 0.14
N CYS A 304 3.69 8.17 -1.15
CA CYS A 304 3.90 9.48 -1.78
C CYS A 304 2.61 10.26 -2.04
N PHE A 305 1.44 9.66 -1.83
CA PHE A 305 0.18 10.37 -1.95
C PHE A 305 -0.08 11.29 -0.74
N PRO A 306 -0.70 12.47 -0.97
CA PRO A 306 -0.97 13.44 0.08
C PRO A 306 -2.05 12.97 1.04
N THR A 307 -1.89 13.23 2.34
CA THR A 307 -2.96 12.94 3.30
C THR A 307 -3.99 14.06 3.29
N LYS A 308 -5.09 13.83 2.56
CA LYS A 308 -6.22 14.77 2.43
C LYS A 308 -7.38 14.33 3.30
N GLY A 309 -8.12 15.28 3.86
CA GLY A 309 -9.37 15.07 4.58
C GLY A 309 -10.48 15.93 4.00
N LYS A 310 -11.68 15.80 4.57
CA LYS A 310 -12.85 16.62 4.26
C LYS A 310 -13.38 17.27 5.54
N ILE A 311 -13.93 18.47 5.38
CA ILE A 311 -14.73 19.12 6.42
C ILE A 311 -16.09 18.41 6.51
N MET A 312 -16.35 17.77 7.64
CA MET A 312 -17.59 17.02 7.89
C MET A 312 -18.67 17.90 8.53
N HIS A 313 -18.27 18.90 9.31
CA HIS A 313 -19.17 19.80 10.00
C HIS A 313 -18.48 21.13 10.33
N MET A 314 -19.27 22.19 10.41
CA MET A 314 -18.79 23.54 10.72
C MET A 314 -19.69 24.19 11.78
N GLU A 315 -19.07 24.74 12.81
CA GLU A 315 -19.74 25.54 13.83
C GLU A 315 -18.87 26.75 14.20
N ASN A 316 -19.30 27.96 13.82
CA ASN A 316 -18.51 29.19 13.96
C ASN A 316 -17.10 29.05 13.32
N ASN A 317 -16.04 29.19 14.10
CA ASN A 317 -14.64 29.02 13.66
C ASN A 317 -14.09 27.60 13.92
N LYS A 318 -14.95 26.64 14.31
CA LYS A 318 -14.60 25.24 14.58
C LYS A 318 -15.04 24.36 13.42
N LEU A 319 -14.13 23.51 12.97
CA LEU A 319 -14.36 22.56 11.89
C LEU A 319 -14.13 21.15 12.42
N VAL A 320 -15.06 20.24 12.12
CA VAL A 320 -14.86 18.81 12.32
C VAL A 320 -14.35 18.23 11.02
N ILE A 321 -13.17 17.61 11.05
CA ILE A 321 -12.54 16.99 9.88
C ILE A 321 -12.45 15.47 10.07
N ASN A 322 -12.45 14.72 8.98
CA ASN A 322 -12.31 13.26 9.00
C ASN A 322 -10.86 12.75 9.01
N LEU A 323 -9.96 13.52 9.62
CA LEU A 323 -8.59 13.13 9.92
C LEU A 323 -8.40 13.12 11.43
N GLY A 324 -7.62 12.17 11.96
CA GLY A 324 -7.50 11.96 13.41
C GLY A 324 -6.22 11.25 13.82
N LYS A 325 -6.18 10.68 15.03
CA LYS A 325 -5.01 9.98 15.57
C LYS A 325 -4.54 8.83 14.70
N ASP A 326 -5.48 8.03 14.19
CA ASP A 326 -5.16 6.87 13.34
C ASP A 326 -4.51 7.29 12.00
N HIS A 327 -4.73 8.54 11.58
CA HIS A 327 -4.13 9.14 10.38
C HIS A 327 -2.74 9.76 10.65
N GLY A 328 -2.31 9.83 11.91
CA GLY A 328 -1.03 10.43 12.32
C GLY A 328 -1.10 11.90 12.73
N LEU A 329 -2.29 12.51 12.82
CA LEU A 329 -2.43 13.91 13.22
C LEU A 329 -2.04 14.12 14.70
N LYS A 330 -1.47 15.30 14.98
CA LYS A 330 -1.06 15.74 16.31
C LYS A 330 -1.77 17.04 16.69
N LYS A 331 -1.98 17.25 17.99
CA LYS A 331 -2.53 18.52 18.50
C LYS A 331 -1.54 19.65 18.14
N GLY A 332 -2.05 20.76 17.63
CA GLY A 332 -1.22 21.87 17.14
C GLY A 332 -0.74 21.71 15.70
N GLN A 333 -1.08 20.61 15.00
CA GLN A 333 -0.76 20.45 13.59
C GLN A 333 -1.45 21.53 12.76
N LEU A 334 -0.70 22.13 11.83
CA LEU A 334 -1.23 23.08 10.87
C LEU A 334 -1.79 22.36 9.63
N LEU A 335 -2.93 22.83 9.18
CA LEU A 335 -3.64 22.31 8.01
C LEU A 335 -4.03 23.48 7.09
N THR A 336 -4.08 23.22 5.79
CA THR A 336 -4.60 24.16 4.78
C THR A 336 -5.93 23.67 4.26
N ILE A 337 -6.79 24.60 3.85
CA ILE A 337 -8.07 24.28 3.22
C ILE A 337 -7.96 24.54 1.72
N ALA A 338 -8.46 23.62 0.92
CA ALA A 338 -8.61 23.79 -0.51
C ALA A 338 -10.06 23.51 -0.93
N HIS A 339 -10.58 24.36 -1.79
CA HIS A 339 -11.92 24.21 -2.35
C HIS A 339 -11.84 23.36 -3.61
N HIS A 340 -12.72 22.38 -3.71
CA HIS A 340 -12.82 21.51 -4.88
C HIS A 340 -13.97 21.96 -5.78
N ASN A 341 -13.64 22.36 -7.00
CA ASN A 341 -14.58 22.71 -8.05
C ASN A 341 -14.33 21.87 -9.30
N TYR A 342 -15.26 21.94 -10.26
CA TYR A 342 -15.09 21.34 -11.57
C TYR A 342 -15.04 22.43 -12.63
N LEU A 343 -14.05 22.35 -13.52
CA LEU A 343 -14.04 23.12 -14.76
C LEU A 343 -14.73 22.30 -15.84
N THR A 344 -15.51 22.93 -16.70
CA THR A 344 -16.10 22.24 -17.86
C THR A 344 -15.39 22.70 -19.11
N ASP A 345 -14.91 21.77 -19.93
CA ASP A 345 -14.32 22.08 -21.22
C ASP A 345 -15.40 22.51 -22.24
N ALA A 346 -14.97 22.86 -23.46
CA ALA A 346 -15.88 23.30 -24.52
C ALA A 346 -16.81 22.18 -25.04
N GLN A 347 -16.51 20.91 -24.72
CA GLN A 347 -17.27 19.73 -25.10
C GLN A 347 -18.25 19.28 -24.00
N GLY A 348 -18.23 19.93 -22.83
CA GLY A 348 -19.07 19.57 -21.68
C GLY A 348 -18.43 18.58 -20.71
N ASN A 349 -17.16 18.20 -20.90
CA ASN A 349 -16.47 17.30 -19.98
C ASN A 349 -15.99 18.08 -18.75
N THR A 350 -16.26 17.52 -17.58
CA THR A 350 -15.85 18.11 -16.30
C THR A 350 -14.46 17.62 -15.90
N MET A 351 -13.59 18.55 -15.51
CA MET A 351 -12.24 18.30 -15.01
C MET A 351 -12.15 18.75 -13.55
N PRO A 352 -11.48 17.99 -12.67
CA PRO A 352 -11.24 18.42 -11.30
C PRO A 352 -10.40 19.70 -11.27
N HIS A 353 -10.76 20.64 -10.41
CA HIS A 353 -10.02 21.88 -10.20
C HIS A 353 -10.04 22.26 -8.72
N THR A 354 -8.86 22.28 -8.10
CA THR A 354 -8.71 22.60 -6.69
C THR A 354 -8.08 23.97 -6.52
N ILE A 355 -8.69 24.81 -5.67
CA ILE A 355 -8.18 26.15 -5.32
C ILE A 355 -7.80 26.15 -3.85
N THR A 356 -6.49 26.16 -3.57
CA THR A 356 -5.99 26.29 -2.20
C THR A 356 -6.29 27.67 -1.65
N THR A 357 -6.99 27.72 -0.52
CA THR A 357 -7.32 28.98 0.16
C THR A 357 -6.14 29.47 1.00
N LEU A 358 -6.16 30.75 1.39
CA LEU A 358 -5.21 31.30 2.37
C LEU A 358 -5.55 30.89 3.82
N ASN A 359 -6.66 30.17 4.02
CA ASN A 359 -7.13 29.80 5.35
C ASN A 359 -6.24 28.68 5.92
N THR A 360 -5.74 28.92 7.13
CA THR A 360 -4.93 27.95 7.88
C THR A 360 -5.69 27.54 9.14
N LEU A 361 -5.69 26.24 9.41
CA LEU A 361 -6.29 25.66 10.60
C LEU A 361 -5.21 25.10 11.52
N VAL A 362 -5.54 25.05 12.80
CA VAL A 362 -4.75 24.35 13.81
C VAL A 362 -5.61 23.28 14.49
N VAL A 363 -5.08 22.07 14.62
CA VAL A 363 -5.77 20.97 15.30
C VAL A 363 -5.86 21.26 16.80
N GLU A 364 -7.07 21.45 17.31
CA GLU A 364 -7.36 21.72 18.73
C GLU A 364 -7.60 20.44 19.52
N GLN A 365 -8.41 19.53 18.97
CA GLN A 365 -8.80 18.27 19.61
C GLN A 365 -8.70 17.10 18.64
N LEU A 366 -8.33 15.94 19.17
CA LEU A 366 -8.10 14.72 18.39
C LEU A 366 -8.92 13.55 18.91
N TYR A 367 -9.68 12.96 18.00
CA TYR A 367 -10.34 11.66 18.16
C TYR A 367 -9.62 10.60 17.32
N LYS A 368 -10.14 9.37 17.36
CA LYS A 368 -9.53 8.24 16.67
C LYS A 368 -9.42 8.49 15.15
N GLN A 369 -10.53 8.86 14.51
CA GLN A 369 -10.64 9.05 13.06
C GLN A 369 -11.12 10.46 12.65
N SER A 370 -11.25 11.37 13.62
CA SER A 370 -11.67 12.74 13.38
C SER A 370 -10.92 13.71 14.29
N ALA A 371 -11.01 14.99 13.96
CA ALA A 371 -10.40 16.06 14.74
C ALA A 371 -11.30 17.30 14.71
N ILE A 372 -11.16 18.12 15.75
CA ILE A 372 -11.67 19.49 15.75
C ILE A 372 -10.49 20.40 15.47
N ALA A 373 -10.59 21.16 14.38
CA ALA A 373 -9.62 22.15 13.98
C ALA A 373 -10.25 23.55 14.09
N VAL A 374 -9.44 24.54 14.47
CA VAL A 374 -9.86 25.94 14.59
C VAL A 374 -9.05 26.82 13.65
N SER A 375 -9.64 27.91 13.20
CA SER A 375 -8.92 28.92 12.43
C SER A 375 -7.74 29.47 13.21
N LEU A 376 -6.58 29.59 12.55
CA LEU A 376 -5.41 30.19 13.17
C LEU A 376 -5.69 31.66 13.51
N ASN A 377 -5.43 32.05 14.76
CA ASN A 377 -5.69 33.39 15.31
C ASN A 377 -7.17 33.82 15.28
N ASP A 378 -8.12 32.88 15.29
CA ASP A 378 -9.56 33.15 15.21
C ASP A 378 -9.98 33.96 13.97
N ASN A 379 -9.18 33.89 12.90
CA ASN A 379 -9.50 34.54 11.65
C ASN A 379 -10.83 34.01 11.09
N PRO A 380 -11.67 34.86 10.49
CA PRO A 380 -12.84 34.39 9.77
C PRO A 380 -12.42 33.44 8.66
N LEU A 381 -13.27 32.45 8.36
CA LEU A 381 -13.06 31.44 7.32
C LEU A 381 -13.98 31.72 6.12
N PRO A 382 -13.78 32.81 5.35
CA PRO A 382 -14.66 33.16 4.25
C PRO A 382 -14.58 32.10 3.15
N GLY A 383 -15.74 31.71 2.64
CA GLY A 383 -15.85 30.78 1.51
C GLY A 383 -15.56 29.31 1.85
N VAL A 384 -15.26 28.97 3.10
CA VAL A 384 -15.09 27.57 3.54
C VAL A 384 -16.45 26.88 3.62
N GLN A 385 -16.52 25.65 3.13
CA GLN A 385 -17.73 24.85 3.02
C GLN A 385 -17.53 23.43 3.56
N ILE A 386 -18.64 22.77 3.91
CA ILE A 386 -18.65 21.32 4.15
C ILE A 386 -18.21 20.62 2.86
N ASN A 387 -17.44 19.55 2.99
CA ASN A 387 -16.75 18.80 1.93
C ASN A 387 -15.53 19.47 1.30
N ASP A 388 -15.15 20.69 1.72
CA ASP A 388 -13.84 21.23 1.34
C ASP A 388 -12.71 20.31 1.80
N VAL A 389 -11.64 20.31 1.01
CA VAL A 389 -10.47 19.48 1.22
C VAL A 389 -9.59 20.11 2.29
N VAL A 390 -9.11 19.29 3.21
CA VAL A 390 -8.16 19.71 4.24
C VAL A 390 -6.86 18.94 4.04
N GLU A 391 -5.75 19.65 3.90
CA GLU A 391 -4.45 19.05 3.62
C GLU A 391 -3.48 19.33 4.75
N ILE A 392 -2.61 18.34 5.03
CA ILE A 392 -1.56 18.49 6.03
C ILE A 392 -0.40 19.28 5.43
N VAL A 393 -0.07 20.41 6.03
CA VAL A 393 1.14 21.17 5.68
C VAL A 393 2.35 20.36 6.12
N SER A 394 3.12 19.79 5.17
CA SER A 394 4.40 19.17 5.49
C SER A 394 5.34 20.25 6.01
N GLN A 395 6.02 19.97 7.13
CA GLN A 395 7.10 20.83 7.61
C GLN A 395 8.35 20.58 6.76
N ASP A 396 8.30 20.94 5.48
CA ASP A 396 9.48 20.99 4.65
C ASP A 396 10.10 22.39 4.78
N GLY A 397 11.24 22.44 5.48
CA GLY A 397 12.24 23.50 5.34
C GLY A 397 12.00 24.79 6.12
N LYS A 398 12.53 24.83 7.35
CA LYS A 398 13.31 25.99 7.78
C LYS A 398 14.79 25.67 7.62
#